data_AF-A0D8J0-F1
#
_entry.id   AF-A0D8J0-F1
#
_cell.length_a   1.000
_cell.length_b   1.000
_cell.length_c   1.000
_cell.angle_alpha   90.00
_cell.angle_beta   90.00
_cell.angle_gamma   90.00
#
_symmetry.space_group_name_H-M   'P 1'
#
loop_
_entity.id
_entity.type
_entity.pdbx_description
1 polymer ?
#
loop_
_entity_poly.entity_id
_entity_poly.type
_entity_poly.pdbx_seq_one_letter_code
_entity_poly.pdbx_strand_id
1 'polypeptide(L)'
;MGSFKYTVLILILLSTYGWGYKLRSITAYQNCDMKWGKEQINNNSSKTICSNGSLLSCLAMILQTSSKPINSRPVNPAILNTYLMNNNGYKQGDEINFSALSNIGVVFVKTVSDLKQAQDYFNSNHYVVLNLNYGKNYGMLIGFDDSDKSNVAYYINNPIVPSQTKVEAKDISVAIIFKAL
;
A
#
# COMPACT_ATOMS: atom_id res chain seq x y z
N MET A 1 64.81 -23.16 9.87
CA MET A 1 64.00 -22.18 10.64
C MET A 1 63.79 -20.95 9.76
N GLY A 2 62.57 -20.72 9.30
CA GLY A 2 62.26 -19.63 8.36
C GLY A 2 60.76 -19.36 8.29
N SER A 3 60.34 -18.40 9.12
CA SER A 3 59.03 -17.76 9.30
C SER A 3 58.03 -17.84 8.13
N PHE A 4 56.87 -18.48 8.39
CA PHE A 4 55.62 -18.27 7.65
C PHE A 4 54.99 -16.95 8.15
N LYS A 5 54.92 -15.93 7.29
CA LYS A 5 54.16 -14.70 7.56
C LYS A 5 52.74 -14.87 7.03
N TYR A 6 51.80 -15.17 7.91
CA TYR A 6 50.37 -15.11 7.60
C TYR A 6 49.93 -13.64 7.62
N THR A 7 49.79 -13.04 6.44
CA THR A 7 49.08 -11.77 6.29
C THR A 7 47.58 -12.05 6.43
N VAL A 8 47.05 -11.78 7.62
CA VAL A 8 45.59 -11.78 7.85
C VAL A 8 45.00 -10.56 7.15
N LEU A 9 44.34 -10.78 6.01
CA LEU A 9 43.55 -9.77 5.33
C LEU A 9 42.21 -9.63 6.07
N ILE A 10 42.10 -8.66 6.97
CA ILE A 10 40.81 -8.32 7.60
C ILE A 10 40.00 -7.53 6.56
N LEU A 11 39.08 -8.22 5.88
CA LEU A 11 38.06 -7.60 5.04
C LEU A 11 37.00 -6.99 5.97
N ILE A 12 37.17 -5.73 6.33
CA ILE A 12 36.10 -4.93 6.94
C ILE A 12 35.08 -4.65 5.83
N LEU A 13 34.05 -5.49 5.75
CA LEU A 13 32.82 -5.14 5.04
C LEU A 13 32.20 -3.95 5.78
N LEU A 14 32.55 -2.74 5.36
CA LEU A 14 31.76 -1.56 5.63
C LEU A 14 30.40 -1.77 4.94
N SER A 15 29.45 -2.38 5.64
CA SER A 15 28.05 -2.25 5.28
C SER A 15 27.71 -0.78 5.50
N THR A 16 27.88 0.02 4.45
CA THR A 16 27.24 1.32 4.40
C THR A 16 25.75 1.03 4.50
N TYR A 17 25.20 1.12 5.70
CA TYR A 17 23.78 1.32 5.89
C TYR A 17 23.50 2.63 5.18
N GLY A 18 23.23 2.55 3.88
CA GLY A 18 22.62 3.66 3.16
C GLY A 18 21.28 3.83 3.82
N TRP A 19 21.15 4.84 4.67
CA TRP A 19 19.86 5.40 5.08
C TRP A 19 19.30 6.08 3.84
N GLY A 20 18.91 5.24 2.88
CA GLY A 20 18.46 5.61 1.56
C GLY A 20 16.95 5.50 1.51
N TYR A 21 16.34 6.51 0.91
CA TYR A 21 14.95 6.50 0.48
C TYR A 21 14.58 5.11 -0.07
N LYS A 22 13.63 4.42 0.58
CA LYS A 22 13.18 3.10 0.12
C LYS A 22 11.93 3.29 -0.72
N LEU A 23 12.08 3.40 -2.04
CA LEU A 23 10.96 3.43 -2.97
C LEU A 23 10.67 2.04 -3.53
N ARG A 24 9.39 1.66 -3.54
CA ARG A 24 8.87 0.46 -4.20
C ARG A 24 8.11 0.87 -5.45
N SER A 25 8.39 0.18 -6.55
CA SER A 25 7.54 0.26 -7.74
C SER A 25 6.22 -0.46 -7.47
N ILE A 26 5.13 0.29 -7.42
CA ILE A 26 3.77 -0.20 -7.19
C ILE A 26 2.90 0.36 -8.32
N THR A 27 2.06 -0.48 -8.90
CA THR A 27 1.08 -0.04 -9.90
C THR A 27 0.24 1.10 -9.33
N ALA A 28 0.02 2.16 -10.09
CA ALA A 28 -0.83 3.28 -9.67
C ALA A 28 -2.18 3.23 -10.40
N TYR A 29 -3.26 3.38 -9.64
CA TYR A 29 -4.61 3.53 -10.16
C TYR A 29 -5.26 4.80 -9.62
N GLN A 30 -6.00 5.50 -10.47
CA GLN A 30 -6.79 6.65 -10.07
C GLN A 30 -8.24 6.21 -9.84
N ASN A 31 -8.86 6.62 -8.74
CA ASN A 31 -10.23 6.19 -8.48
C ASN A 31 -11.26 6.91 -9.38
N CYS A 32 -10.89 8.07 -9.94
CA CYS A 32 -11.70 8.82 -10.90
C CYS A 32 -11.33 8.59 -12.38
N ASP A 33 -10.62 7.51 -12.71
CA ASP A 33 -10.35 7.14 -14.11
C ASP A 33 -11.66 6.95 -14.88
N MET A 34 -11.73 7.44 -16.13
CA MET A 34 -12.93 7.39 -16.95
C MET A 34 -13.46 5.96 -17.21
N LYS A 35 -12.60 4.94 -17.10
CA LYS A 35 -12.97 3.54 -17.32
C LYS A 35 -13.89 2.97 -16.23
N TRP A 36 -13.78 3.47 -14.99
CA TRP A 36 -14.46 2.88 -13.83
C TRP A 36 -15.00 3.90 -12.83
N GLY A 37 -14.60 5.17 -12.90
CA GLY A 37 -14.93 6.19 -11.88
C GLY A 37 -16.43 6.44 -11.71
N LYS A 38 -17.25 6.11 -12.72
CA LYS A 38 -18.71 6.21 -12.68
C LYS A 38 -19.41 4.95 -12.15
N GLU A 39 -18.70 3.85 -11.95
CA GLU A 39 -19.27 2.62 -11.40
C GLU A 39 -19.64 2.82 -9.93
N GLN A 40 -20.79 2.28 -9.52
CA GLN A 40 -21.21 2.30 -8.11
C GLN A 40 -20.35 1.38 -7.26
N ILE A 41 -19.98 1.83 -6.06
CA ILE A 41 -19.36 0.97 -5.05
C ILE A 41 -20.47 0.28 -4.28
N ASN A 42 -20.58 -1.04 -4.39
CA ASN A 42 -21.70 -1.80 -3.82
C ASN A 42 -23.07 -1.41 -4.42
N ASN A 43 -23.87 -2.41 -4.76
CA ASN A 43 -25.21 -2.22 -5.36
C ASN A 43 -26.18 -1.43 -4.47
N ASN A 44 -25.89 -1.34 -3.17
CA ASN A 44 -26.72 -0.62 -2.18
C ASN A 44 -26.17 0.76 -1.80
N SER A 45 -25.18 1.30 -2.54
CA SER A 45 -24.62 2.63 -2.29
C SER A 45 -25.00 3.63 -3.38
N SER A 46 -25.17 4.89 -2.98
CA SER A 46 -25.26 6.02 -3.91
C SER A 46 -23.88 6.52 -4.38
N LYS A 47 -22.78 5.97 -3.84
CA LYS A 47 -21.42 6.42 -4.14
C LYS A 47 -20.80 5.65 -5.30
N THR A 48 -19.88 6.29 -6.01
CA THR A 48 -19.12 5.70 -7.12
C THR A 48 -17.68 5.44 -6.71
N ILE A 49 -16.93 4.74 -7.57
CA ILE A 49 -15.48 4.57 -7.40
C ILE A 49 -14.79 5.94 -7.35
N CYS A 50 -15.24 6.93 -8.12
CA CYS A 50 -14.67 8.27 -8.04
C CYS A 50 -14.98 8.99 -6.71
N SER A 51 -16.19 8.85 -6.14
CA SER A 51 -16.53 9.58 -4.92
C SER A 51 -16.05 8.91 -3.63
N ASN A 52 -15.86 7.58 -3.60
CA ASN A 52 -15.39 6.89 -2.38
C ASN A 52 -14.50 5.66 -2.61
N GLY A 53 -13.83 5.56 -3.76
CA GLY A 53 -13.06 4.38 -4.17
C GLY A 53 -11.56 4.46 -3.95
N SER A 54 -11.06 5.37 -3.12
CA SER A 54 -9.61 5.51 -2.89
C SER A 54 -9.03 4.26 -2.21
N LEU A 55 -9.68 3.73 -1.17
CA LEU A 55 -9.25 2.47 -0.53
C LEU A 55 -9.34 1.29 -1.50
N LEU A 56 -10.45 1.16 -2.23
CA LEU A 56 -10.64 0.15 -3.26
C LEU A 56 -9.51 0.19 -4.30
N SER A 57 -9.13 1.40 -4.73
CA SER A 57 -8.04 1.58 -5.69
C SER A 57 -6.69 1.16 -5.12
N CYS A 58 -6.37 1.50 -3.87
CA CYS A 58 -5.17 1.01 -3.20
C CYS A 58 -5.13 -0.53 -3.11
N LEU A 59 -6.24 -1.18 -2.80
CA LEU A 59 -6.32 -2.65 -2.77
C LEU A 59 -6.11 -3.27 -4.16
N ALA A 60 -6.67 -2.66 -5.20
CA ALA A 60 -6.42 -3.07 -6.58
C ALA A 60 -4.94 -2.91 -6.97
N MET A 61 -4.26 -1.84 -6.52
CA MET A 61 -2.82 -1.67 -6.71
C MET A 61 -2.01 -2.79 -6.04
N ILE A 62 -2.42 -3.21 -4.83
CA ILE A 62 -1.77 -4.33 -4.13
C ILE A 62 -1.89 -5.60 -4.96
N LEU A 63 -3.11 -6.01 -5.32
CA LEU A 63 -3.39 -7.23 -6.09
C LEU A 63 -2.67 -7.26 -7.44
N GLN A 64 -2.69 -6.14 -8.16
CA GLN A 64 -2.00 -6.03 -9.44
C GLN A 64 -0.48 -6.14 -9.27
N THR A 65 0.08 -5.42 -8.30
CA THR A 65 1.53 -5.42 -8.05
C THR A 65 2.02 -6.77 -7.53
N SER A 66 1.20 -7.49 -6.77
CA SER A 66 1.51 -8.85 -6.30
C SER A 66 1.18 -9.94 -7.31
N SER A 67 0.79 -9.57 -8.55
CA SER A 67 0.42 -10.51 -9.61
C SER A 67 -0.66 -11.51 -9.17
N LYS A 68 -1.67 -11.02 -8.44
CA LYS A 68 -2.83 -11.80 -8.00
C LYS A 68 -4.03 -11.49 -8.89
N PRO A 69 -4.24 -12.25 -9.98
CA PRO A 69 -5.36 -12.03 -10.86
C PRO A 69 -6.68 -12.43 -10.21
N ILE A 70 -7.78 -11.85 -10.68
CA ILE A 70 -9.14 -12.31 -10.38
C ILE A 70 -9.71 -12.88 -11.67
N ASN A 71 -10.14 -14.15 -11.64
CA ASN A 71 -10.63 -14.86 -12.83
C ASN A 71 -9.66 -14.79 -14.03
N SER A 72 -8.37 -15.00 -13.76
CA SER A 72 -7.27 -14.93 -14.76
C SER A 72 -7.09 -13.57 -15.44
N ARG A 73 -7.67 -12.49 -14.89
CA ARG A 73 -7.52 -11.13 -15.40
C ARG A 73 -6.65 -10.28 -14.46
N PRO A 74 -5.76 -9.43 -15.00
CA PRO A 74 -5.09 -8.38 -14.23
C PRO A 74 -6.13 -7.54 -13.48
N VAL A 75 -5.87 -7.24 -12.20
CA VAL A 75 -6.83 -6.56 -11.34
C VAL A 75 -6.76 -5.05 -11.54
N ASN A 76 -7.93 -4.42 -11.66
CA ASN A 76 -8.11 -2.97 -11.62
C ASN A 76 -9.26 -2.64 -10.65
N PRO A 77 -9.55 -1.35 -10.37
CA PRO A 77 -10.62 -0.98 -9.43
C PRO A 77 -12.00 -1.55 -9.78
N ALA A 78 -12.39 -1.57 -11.06
CA ALA A 78 -13.67 -2.14 -11.51
C ALA A 78 -13.77 -3.66 -11.25
N ILE A 79 -12.71 -4.39 -11.60
CA ILE A 79 -12.65 -5.85 -11.42
C ILE A 79 -12.71 -6.21 -9.93
N LEU A 80 -11.98 -5.47 -9.09
CA LEU A 80 -12.03 -5.68 -7.63
C LEU A 80 -13.40 -5.31 -7.07
N ASN A 81 -13.99 -4.18 -7.48
CA ASN A 81 -15.34 -3.77 -7.05
C ASN A 81 -16.37 -4.88 -7.36
N THR A 82 -16.37 -5.37 -8.60
CA THR A 82 -17.23 -6.46 -9.05
C THR A 82 -17.03 -7.72 -8.21
N TYR A 83 -15.79 -8.09 -7.94
CA TYR A 83 -15.49 -9.24 -7.09
C TYR A 83 -16.07 -9.07 -5.68
N LEU A 84 -15.84 -7.92 -5.04
CA LEU A 84 -16.31 -7.64 -3.68
C LEU A 84 -17.84 -7.66 -3.60
N MET A 85 -18.55 -7.11 -4.58
CA MET A 85 -20.01 -7.18 -4.63
C MET A 85 -20.55 -8.61 -4.68
N ASN A 86 -19.84 -9.51 -5.37
CA ASN A 86 -20.25 -10.90 -5.56
C ASN A 86 -19.78 -11.84 -4.43
N ASN A 87 -18.94 -11.39 -3.50
CA ASN A 87 -18.28 -12.25 -2.52
C ASN A 87 -18.40 -11.73 -1.07
N ASN A 88 -19.50 -11.04 -0.74
CA ASN A 88 -19.70 -10.43 0.59
C ASN A 88 -18.51 -9.52 1.01
N GLY A 89 -17.91 -8.86 0.02
CA GLY A 89 -16.74 -8.00 0.16
C GLY A 89 -17.07 -6.60 0.66
N TYR A 90 -18.36 -6.29 0.84
CA TYR A 90 -18.85 -5.09 1.51
C TYR A 90 -19.68 -5.48 2.72
N LYS A 91 -19.52 -4.72 3.81
CA LYS A 91 -20.37 -4.83 5.01
C LYS A 91 -21.61 -3.92 4.83
N GLN A 92 -21.77 -2.92 5.68
CA GLN A 92 -22.80 -1.90 5.54
C GLN A 92 -22.31 -0.76 4.65
N GLY A 93 -23.10 -0.40 3.63
CA GLY A 93 -22.74 0.67 2.70
C GLY A 93 -21.50 0.30 1.87
N ASP A 94 -20.46 1.12 1.93
CA ASP A 94 -19.23 0.98 1.14
C ASP A 94 -18.03 0.50 1.97
N GLU A 95 -18.25 0.10 3.22
CA GLU A 95 -17.18 -0.46 4.05
C GLU A 95 -16.72 -1.81 3.51
N ILE A 96 -15.43 -1.91 3.18
CA ILE A 96 -14.84 -3.15 2.63
C ILE A 96 -14.66 -4.18 3.75
N ASN A 97 -15.16 -5.38 3.52
CA ASN A 97 -14.87 -6.55 4.32
C ASN A 97 -13.52 -7.17 3.90
N PHE A 98 -12.44 -6.86 4.63
CA PHE A 98 -11.10 -7.32 4.26
C PHE A 98 -10.92 -8.84 4.28
N SER A 99 -11.76 -9.61 4.96
CA SER A 99 -11.66 -11.08 4.95
C SER A 99 -11.94 -11.67 3.56
N ALA A 100 -12.73 -10.98 2.73
CA ALA A 100 -13.00 -11.38 1.35
C ALA A 100 -11.74 -11.34 0.45
N LEU A 101 -10.72 -10.56 0.82
CA LEU A 101 -9.49 -10.42 0.06
C LEU A 101 -8.58 -11.66 0.15
N SER A 102 -8.69 -12.44 1.24
CA SER A 102 -7.86 -13.62 1.46
C SER A 102 -8.02 -14.65 0.34
N ASN A 103 -9.24 -14.78 -0.18
CA ASN A 103 -9.59 -15.69 -1.29
C ASN A 103 -8.96 -15.28 -2.62
N ILE A 104 -8.49 -14.04 -2.75
CA ILE A 104 -7.82 -13.50 -3.94
C ILE A 104 -6.36 -13.13 -3.65
N GLY A 105 -5.77 -13.69 -2.59
CA GLY A 105 -4.33 -13.67 -2.37
C GLY A 105 -3.80 -12.46 -1.61
N VAL A 106 -4.65 -11.72 -0.89
CA VAL A 106 -4.23 -10.61 -0.01
C VAL A 106 -4.89 -10.73 1.35
N VAL A 107 -4.10 -10.69 2.42
CA VAL A 107 -4.59 -10.78 3.80
C VAL A 107 -4.41 -9.45 4.50
N PHE A 108 -5.46 -9.00 5.18
CA PHE A 108 -5.36 -7.93 6.17
C PHE A 108 -4.62 -8.42 7.41
N VAL A 109 -3.57 -7.71 7.80
CA VAL A 109 -2.74 -8.04 8.96
C VAL A 109 -3.26 -7.32 10.19
N LYS A 110 -3.23 -5.98 10.17
CA LYS A 110 -3.72 -5.12 11.26
C LYS A 110 -3.78 -3.66 10.84
N THR A 111 -4.33 -2.82 11.71
CA THR A 111 -4.21 -1.36 11.65
C THR A 111 -3.20 -0.89 12.70
N VAL A 112 -2.38 0.10 12.38
CA VAL A 112 -1.44 0.75 13.30
C VAL A 112 -1.63 2.26 13.30
N SER A 113 -1.60 2.89 14.47
CA SER A 113 -1.50 4.35 14.62
C SER A 113 -0.05 4.83 14.68
N ASP A 114 0.87 3.97 15.12
CA ASP A 114 2.30 4.25 15.16
C ASP A 114 2.92 4.11 13.76
N LEU A 115 3.33 5.25 13.19
CA LEU A 115 3.93 5.28 11.86
C LEU A 115 5.31 4.62 11.81
N LYS A 116 6.01 4.50 12.95
CA LYS A 116 7.27 3.73 12.98
C LYS A 116 6.99 2.25 12.75
N GLN A 117 5.96 1.69 13.39
CA GLN A 117 5.51 0.33 13.08
C GLN A 117 5.08 0.18 11.62
N ALA A 118 4.41 1.18 11.04
CA ALA A 118 4.05 1.16 9.61
C ALA A 118 5.30 1.07 8.70
N GLN A 119 6.36 1.82 9.02
CA GLN A 119 7.65 1.73 8.32
C GLN A 119 8.28 0.34 8.45
N ASP A 120 8.23 -0.27 9.64
CA ASP A 120 8.78 -1.60 9.88
C ASP A 120 8.05 -2.68 9.07
N TYR A 121 6.72 -2.58 8.96
CA TYR A 121 5.93 -3.45 8.07
C TYR A 121 6.28 -3.24 6.60
N PHE A 122 6.36 -1.98 6.15
CA PHE A 122 6.79 -1.66 4.79
C PHE A 122 8.19 -2.23 4.50
N ASN A 123 9.10 -2.12 5.47
CA ASN A 123 10.45 -2.68 5.37
C ASN A 123 10.47 -4.19 5.27
N SER A 124 9.52 -4.85 5.94
CA SER A 124 9.29 -6.29 5.93
C SER A 124 8.40 -6.76 4.78
N ASN A 125 8.43 -6.05 3.64
CA ASN A 125 7.68 -6.36 2.41
C ASN A 125 6.15 -6.45 2.55
N HIS A 126 5.57 -5.84 3.58
CA HIS A 126 4.12 -5.68 3.63
C HIS A 126 3.67 -4.50 2.76
N TYR A 127 2.41 -4.52 2.34
CA TYR A 127 1.76 -3.40 1.70
C TYR A 127 1.12 -2.53 2.78
N VAL A 128 1.29 -1.21 2.65
CA VAL A 128 0.83 -0.24 3.65
C VAL A 128 -0.06 0.78 2.97
N VAL A 129 -1.32 0.85 3.39
CA VAL A 129 -2.26 1.87 2.95
C VAL A 129 -2.41 2.91 4.06
N LEU A 130 -2.11 4.15 3.76
CA LEU A 130 -2.21 5.26 4.71
C LEU A 130 -3.63 5.83 4.65
N ASN A 131 -4.26 5.97 5.81
CA ASN A 131 -5.48 6.73 5.98
C ASN A 131 -5.10 8.21 6.14
N LEU A 132 -5.51 9.02 5.17
CA LEU A 132 -5.13 10.42 5.05
C LEU A 132 -6.29 11.32 5.47
N ASN A 133 -5.97 12.45 6.09
CA ASN A 133 -6.91 13.52 6.45
C ASN A 133 -8.12 12.99 7.26
N TYR A 134 -7.86 12.12 8.24
CA TYR A 134 -8.87 11.59 9.16
C TYR A 134 -10.01 10.80 8.48
N GLY A 135 -9.67 9.90 7.55
CA GLY A 135 -10.64 9.01 6.92
C GLY A 135 -11.24 9.53 5.63
N LYS A 136 -10.84 10.73 5.18
CA LYS A 136 -11.35 11.31 3.93
C LYS A 136 -10.79 10.57 2.72
N ASN A 137 -9.50 10.22 2.75
CA ASN A 137 -8.77 9.68 1.60
C ASN A 137 -7.85 8.53 2.01
N TYR A 138 -7.45 7.70 1.06
CA TYR A 138 -6.44 6.66 1.25
C TYR A 138 -5.33 6.80 0.21
N GLY A 139 -4.08 6.60 0.63
CA GLY A 139 -2.91 6.60 -0.24
C GLY A 139 -2.09 5.32 -0.05
N MET A 140 -1.54 4.78 -1.13
CA MET A 140 -0.70 3.60 -1.07
C MET A 140 0.75 4.01 -0.80
N LEU A 141 1.34 3.60 0.33
CA LEU A 141 2.73 3.91 0.65
C LEU A 141 3.66 3.23 -0.37
N ILE A 142 4.45 4.04 -1.06
CA ILE A 142 5.50 3.58 -1.98
C ILE A 142 6.90 3.81 -1.42
N GLY A 143 7.04 4.57 -0.34
CA GLY A 143 8.30 4.73 0.37
C GLY A 143 8.26 5.82 1.43
N PHE A 144 9.38 6.03 2.11
CA PHE A 144 9.53 7.11 3.06
C PHE A 144 10.98 7.61 3.09
N ASP A 145 11.15 8.85 3.54
CA ASP A 145 12.44 9.45 3.87
C ASP A 145 12.41 9.84 5.35
N ASP A 146 13.21 9.12 6.13
CA ASP A 146 13.36 9.31 7.57
C ASP A 146 14.78 9.77 7.94
N SER A 147 15.47 10.45 7.01
CA SER A 147 16.77 11.11 7.25
C SER A 147 16.65 12.16 8.35
N ASP A 148 15.56 12.92 8.36
CA ASP A 148 15.12 13.77 9.48
C ASP A 148 14.01 13.07 10.27
N LYS A 149 14.35 12.52 11.44
CA LYS A 149 13.38 11.83 12.32
C LYS A 149 12.30 12.76 12.86
N SER A 150 12.51 14.07 12.86
CA SER A 150 11.51 15.04 13.29
C SER A 150 10.53 15.40 12.16
N ASN A 151 10.90 15.13 10.91
CA ASN A 151 10.12 15.49 9.73
C ASN A 151 10.14 14.37 8.66
N VAL A 152 9.59 13.21 9.02
CA VAL A 152 9.53 12.07 8.10
C VAL A 152 8.55 12.36 6.97
N ALA A 153 9.04 12.21 5.73
CA ALA A 153 8.22 12.29 4.53
C ALA A 153 7.74 10.90 4.10
N TYR A 154 6.46 10.76 3.77
CA TYR A 154 5.88 9.52 3.23
C TYR A 154 5.53 9.73 1.76
N TYR A 155 6.10 8.90 0.90
CA TYR A 155 5.80 8.90 -0.52
C TYR A 155 4.64 7.95 -0.81
N ILE A 156 3.68 8.41 -1.61
CA ILE A 156 2.45 7.67 -1.88
C ILE A 156 2.10 7.66 -3.37
N ASN A 157 1.41 6.59 -3.78
CA ASN A 157 0.48 6.67 -4.90
C ASN A 157 -0.87 7.12 -4.35
N ASN A 158 -1.32 8.33 -4.70
CA ASN A 158 -2.62 8.86 -4.28
C ASN A 158 -3.67 8.65 -5.40
N PRO A 159 -4.72 7.84 -5.17
CA PRO A 159 -5.76 7.60 -6.18
C PRO A 159 -6.58 8.84 -6.56
N ILE A 160 -6.73 9.80 -5.66
CA ILE A 160 -7.60 10.99 -5.83
C ILE A 160 -6.82 12.14 -6.49
N VAL A 161 -5.60 12.40 -6.00
CA VAL A 161 -4.74 13.46 -6.50
C VAL A 161 -3.39 12.85 -6.91
N PRO A 162 -3.27 12.30 -8.14
CA PRO A 162 -2.08 11.57 -8.57
C PRO A 162 -0.78 12.39 -8.56
N SER A 163 -0.90 13.72 -8.66
CA SER A 163 0.22 14.65 -8.53
C SER A 163 0.71 14.82 -7.09
N GLN A 164 -0.11 14.45 -6.08
CA GLN A 164 0.29 14.41 -4.69
C GLN A 164 1.01 13.10 -4.39
N THR A 165 2.33 13.12 -4.52
CA THR A 165 3.19 11.96 -4.32
C THR A 165 3.85 11.91 -2.94
N LYS A 166 3.61 12.92 -2.09
CA LYS A 166 4.20 13.06 -0.76
C LYS A 166 3.18 13.59 0.25
N VAL A 167 3.21 13.05 1.47
CA VAL A 167 2.41 13.48 2.62
C VAL A 167 3.26 13.52 3.90
N GLU A 168 2.84 14.33 4.87
CA GLU A 168 3.51 14.46 6.17
C GLU A 168 2.84 13.55 7.22
N ALA A 169 3.59 13.21 8.28
CA ALA A 169 3.09 12.39 9.38
C ALA A 169 1.77 12.90 9.98
N LYS A 170 1.62 14.22 10.11
CA LYS A 170 0.43 14.88 10.70
C LYS A 170 -0.86 14.66 9.89
N ASP A 171 -0.72 14.32 8.60
CA ASP A 171 -1.85 14.09 7.71
C ASP A 171 -2.31 12.63 7.72
N ILE A 172 -1.59 11.74 8.40
CA ILE A 172 -1.86 10.31 8.47
C ILE A 172 -2.48 9.98 9.83
N SER A 173 -3.69 9.43 9.83
CA SER A 173 -4.38 9.04 11.08
C SER A 173 -4.01 7.62 11.52
N VAL A 174 -4.00 6.67 10.57
CA VAL A 174 -3.63 5.27 10.76
C VAL A 174 -3.06 4.68 9.47
N ALA A 175 -2.32 3.59 9.59
CA ALA A 175 -1.90 2.75 8.48
C ALA A 175 -2.56 1.38 8.55
N ILE A 176 -3.03 0.90 7.41
CA ILE A 176 -3.67 -0.41 7.24
C ILE A 176 -2.65 -1.32 6.56
N ILE A 177 -2.34 -2.44 7.21
CA ILE A 177 -1.27 -3.34 6.81
C ILE A 177 -1.86 -4.56 6.10
N PHE A 178 -1.33 -4.86 4.92
CA PHE A 178 -1.69 -6.03 4.13
C PHE A 178 -0.46 -6.86 3.75
N LYS A 179 -0.67 -8.16 3.56
CA LYS A 179 0.34 -9.08 3.05
C LYS A 179 -0.23 -9.85 1.86
N ALA A 180 0.52 -9.91 0.75
CA ALA A 180 0.19 -10.82 -0.33
C ALA A 180 0.56 -12.26 0.06
N LEU A 181 -0.30 -13.22 -0.28
CA LEU A 181 -0.12 -14.65 -0.03
C LEU A 181 0.80 -15.31 -1.05
#